data_AF-A0A519GY20-F1
#
_entry.id   AF-A0A519GY20-F1
#
_cell.length_a   1.000
_cell.length_b   1.000
_cell.length_c   1.000
_cell.angle_alpha   90.00
_cell.angle_beta   90.00
_cell.angle_gamma   90.00
#
_symmetry.space_group_name_H-M   'P 1'
#
loop_
_entity.id
_entity.type
_entity.pdbx_description
1 polymer ?
#
loop_
_entity_poly.entity_id
_entity_poly.type
_entity_poly.pdbx_seq_one_letter_code
_entity_poly.pdbx_strand_id
1 'polypeptide(L)' 'MLHIVLVEPEIPPNTGNVIRLAANTGCMLHLVEPLG' A
#
# COMPACT_ATOMS: atom_id res chain seq x y z
N MET A 1 -8.84 12.33 -6.49
CA MET A 1 -8.42 11.37 -5.44
C MET A 1 -7.15 10.69 -5.92
N LEU A 2 -6.10 10.61 -5.11
CA LEU A 2 -4.86 9.91 -5.46
C LEU A 2 -4.96 8.43 -5.06
N HIS A 3 -4.37 7.56 -5.88
CA HIS A 3 -4.35 6.11 -5.66
C HIS A 3 -2.90 5.61 -5.61
N ILE A 4 -2.61 4.76 -4.65
CA ILE A 4 -1.34 4.03 -4.53
C ILE A 4 -1.64 2.57 -4.83
N VAL A 5 -0.87 1.96 -5.73
CA VAL A 5 -1.01 0.54 -6.10
C VAL A 5 0.32 -0.14 -5.81
N LEU A 6 0.32 -1.13 -4.91
CA LEU A 6 1.46 -2.01 -4.68
C LEU A 6 1.19 -3.33 -5.41
N VAL A 7 2.04 -3.65 -6.38
CA VAL A 7 1.97 -4.91 -7.14
C VAL A 7 2.92 -5.91 -6.51
N GLU A 8 2.38 -7.04 -6.07
CA GLU A 8 3.12 -8.15 -5.46
C GLU A 8 4.08 -7.69 -4.34
N PRO A 9 3.58 -7.02 -3.28
CA PRO A 9 4.45 -6.54 -2.22
C PRO A 9 5.03 -7.69 -1.39
N GLU A 10 6.37 -7.75 -1.32
CA GLU A 10 7.10 -8.85 -0.64
C GLU A 10 7.56 -8.51 0.78
N ILE A 11 7.70 -7.22 1.12
CA ILE A 11 8.32 -6.77 2.39
C ILE A 11 7.23 -6.20 3.31
N PRO A 12 6.76 -6.94 4.34
CA PRO A 12 5.64 -6.52 5.18
C PRO A 12 5.82 -5.14 5.85
N PRO A 13 7.02 -4.78 6.37
CA PRO A 13 7.24 -3.44 6.91
C PRO A 13 7.00 -2.30 5.90
N ASN A 14 7.32 -2.52 4.62
CA ASN A 14 7.10 -1.50 3.58
C ASN A 14 5.61 -1.28 3.33
N THR A 15 4.85 -2.37 3.20
CA THR A 15 3.39 -2.30 3.06
C THR A 15 2.75 -1.61 4.28
N GLY A 16 3.21 -1.92 5.50
CA GLY A 16 2.76 -1.25 6.71
C GLY A 16 3.01 0.27 6.72
N ASN A 17 4.20 0.70 6.27
CA ASN A 17 4.53 2.12 6.14
C ASN A 17 3.67 2.81 5.07
N VAL A 18 3.40 2.15 3.94
CA VAL A 18 2.52 2.68 2.88
C VAL A 18 1.07 2.75 3.34
N ILE A 19 0.58 1.79 4.12
CA ILE A 19 -0.75 1.84 4.76
C ILE A 19 -0.86 3.09 5.64
N ARG A 20 0.16 3.35 6.48
CA ARG A 20 0.18 4.55 7.33
C ARG A 20 0.18 5.83 6.51
N LEU A 21 0.96 5.88 5.43
CA LEU A 21 1.00 7.02 4.51
C LEU A 21 -0.39 7.27 3.90
N ALA A 22 -1.02 6.25 3.33
CA ALA A 22 -2.33 6.35 2.69
C ALA A 22 -3.41 6.87 3.66
N ALA A 23 -3.40 6.36 4.91
CA ALA A 23 -4.31 6.83 5.96
C ALA A 23 -4.07 8.31 6.31
N ASN A 24 -2.82 8.76 6.38
CA ASN A 24 -2.49 10.14 6.75
C ASN A 24 -2.75 11.15 5.62
N THR A 25 -2.74 10.73 4.36
CA THR A 25 -2.92 11.62 3.19
C THR A 25 -4.30 11.51 2.56
N GLY A 26 -5.14 10.57 2.99
CA GLY A 26 -6.43 10.31 2.39
C GLY A 26 -6.34 9.64 1.01
N CYS A 27 -5.19 9.05 0.66
CA CYS A 27 -5.04 8.28 -0.56
C CYS A 27 -5.70 6.90 -0.42
N MET A 28 -6.22 6.37 -1.53
CA MET A 28 -6.69 4.98 -1.59
C MET A 28 -5.50 4.06 -1.89
N LEU A 29 -5.35 2.98 -1.12
CA LEU A 29 -4.32 1.97 -1.31
C LEU A 29 -4.94 0.70 -1.91
N HIS A 30 -4.34 0.20 -2.99
CA HIS A 30 -4.64 -1.08 -3.62
C HIS A 30 -3.44 -2.01 -3.47
N LEU A 31 -3.70 -3.27 -3.12
CA LEU A 31 -2.71 -4.34 -3.09
C LEU A 31 -3.07 -5.36 -4.17
N VAL A 32 -2.12 -5.68 -5.05
CA VAL A 32 -2.30 -6.69 -6.09
C VAL A 32 -1.54 -7.95 -5.67
N GLU A 33 -2.26 -9.06 -5.63
CA GLU A 33 -1.76 -10.38 -5.25
C GLU A 33 -0.72 -10.94 -6.27
N PRO A 34 0.11 -11.93 -5.87
CA PRO A 34 0.22 -12.51 -4.52
C PRO A 34 0.82 -11.55 -3.49
N LEU A 35 0.45 -11.76 -2.23
CA LEU A 35 1.10 -11.09 -1.10
C LEU A 35 2.17 -12.05 -0.55
N GLY A 36 3.41 -11.56 -0.46
CA GLY A 36 4.55 -12.31 0.06
C GLY A 36 4.61 -12.37 1.58
#